data_AF-A0A1C3YJY8-F1
#
_entry.id   AF-A0A1C3YJY8-F1
#
_cell.length_a   1.000
_cell.length_b   1.000
_cell.length_c   1.000
_cell.angle_alpha   90.00
_cell.angle_beta   90.00
_cell.angle_gamma   90.00
#
_symmetry.space_group_name_H-M   'P 1'
#
loop_
_entity.id
_entity.type
_entity.pdbx_description
1 polymer ?
#
loop_
_entity_poly.entity_id
_entity_poly.type
_entity_poly.pdbx_seq_one_letter_code
_entity_poly.pdbx_strand_id
1 'polypeptide(L)'
;MRRSSRIMQAVIYNQVADPSRLYALLLSPITNTIIIQFIMTTKVWSRNTQAGAALEKVQEAIRNPTAASIPKPPSDLDELKADSDSFTLTSFTTEDAFELGNLLYARLYPFAVQGKPTVISIALANTSQVIFQTVIGPGTAPDNEQWVRRKRNTVLRFGCSTWFMHNKLKGDEAAFAAKYAIADSNKGDYAIHGGAIPIRVRGVEGIVAVVVVSGLKQDEDHGVIADVIKKNWN
;
A
#
# COMPACT_ATOMS: atom_id res chain seq x y z
N MET A 1 -29.79 -9.39 26.03
CA MET A 1 -29.47 -8.60 24.81
C MET A 1 -28.47 -9.29 23.85
N ARG A 2 -28.29 -10.62 23.86
CA ARG A 2 -27.35 -11.35 22.97
C ARG A 2 -27.97 -12.49 22.14
N ARG A 3 -29.29 -12.67 22.17
CA ARG A 3 -30.00 -13.67 21.33
C ARG A 3 -30.59 -13.12 20.03
N SER A 4 -30.88 -11.82 19.93
CA SER A 4 -31.49 -11.22 18.73
C SER A 4 -30.54 -11.02 17.54
N SER A 5 -29.22 -10.93 17.75
CA SER A 5 -28.28 -10.65 16.64
C SER A 5 -28.01 -11.86 15.75
N ARG A 6 -28.08 -13.10 16.29
CA ARG A 6 -27.92 -14.33 15.50
C ARG A 6 -29.15 -14.67 14.67
N ILE A 7 -30.35 -14.33 15.16
CA ILE A 7 -31.59 -14.50 14.40
C ILE A 7 -31.63 -13.51 13.21
N MET A 8 -31.12 -12.29 13.40
CA MET A 8 -31.04 -11.29 12.31
C MET A 8 -30.05 -11.66 11.20
N GLN A 9 -28.88 -12.25 11.53
CA GLN A 9 -27.93 -12.72 10.51
C GLN A 9 -28.49 -13.89 9.68
N ALA A 10 -29.27 -14.79 10.29
CA ALA A 10 -29.87 -15.92 9.58
C ALA A 10 -31.02 -15.51 8.65
N VAL A 11 -31.79 -14.47 9.00
CA VAL A 11 -32.87 -13.94 8.15
C VAL A 11 -32.32 -13.23 6.91
N ILE A 12 -31.19 -12.53 7.04
CA ILE A 12 -30.56 -11.82 5.92
C ILE A 12 -29.90 -12.82 4.95
N TYR A 13 -29.23 -13.86 5.44
CA TYR A 13 -28.53 -14.81 4.55
C TYR A 13 -29.51 -15.64 3.67
N ASN A 14 -30.69 -15.98 4.19
CA ASN A 14 -31.69 -16.78 3.46
C ASN A 14 -32.58 -16.00 2.48
N GLN A 15 -32.49 -14.66 2.43
CA GLN A 15 -33.33 -13.83 1.55
C GLN A 15 -32.60 -13.24 0.33
N VAL A 16 -31.29 -13.50 0.19
CA VAL A 16 -30.46 -12.97 -0.92
C VAL A 16 -30.44 -13.91 -2.14
N ALA A 17 -31.18 -15.03 -2.11
CA ALA A 17 -31.23 -15.99 -3.22
C ALA A 17 -32.29 -15.68 -4.31
N ASP A 18 -33.11 -14.64 -4.15
CA ASP A 18 -34.17 -14.27 -5.10
C ASP A 18 -34.05 -12.79 -5.54
N PRO A 19 -33.63 -12.51 -6.79
CA PRO A 19 -33.45 -11.16 -7.31
C PRO A 19 -34.73 -10.31 -7.35
N SER A 20 -35.92 -10.93 -7.27
CA SER A 20 -37.20 -10.23 -7.37
C SER A 20 -37.66 -9.58 -6.07
N ARG A 21 -37.01 -9.87 -4.93
CA ARG A 21 -37.34 -9.27 -3.61
C ARG A 21 -36.50 -8.06 -3.22
N LEU A 22 -35.50 -7.69 -4.02
CA LEU A 22 -34.64 -6.52 -3.78
C LEU A 22 -35.38 -5.19 -3.86
N TYR A 23 -36.48 -5.10 -4.63
CA TYR A 23 -37.23 -3.86 -4.80
C TYR A 23 -38.11 -3.48 -3.60
N ALA A 24 -38.42 -4.42 -2.70
CA ALA A 24 -39.35 -4.17 -1.59
C ALA A 24 -38.69 -3.63 -0.30
N LEU A 25 -37.35 -3.51 -0.25
CA LEU A 25 -36.60 -3.04 0.92
C LEU A 25 -36.25 -1.53 0.88
N LEU A 26 -36.71 -0.81 -0.15
CA LEU A 26 -36.40 0.61 -0.41
C LEU A 26 -37.28 1.62 0.35
N LEU A 27 -38.16 1.19 1.27
CA LEU A 27 -39.12 2.07 1.96
C LEU A 27 -38.99 2.07 3.50
N SER A 28 -37.79 1.87 4.04
CA SER A 28 -37.55 2.09 5.47
C SER A 28 -36.41 3.11 5.70
N PRO A 29 -36.64 4.20 6.45
CA PRO A 29 -35.61 5.21 6.71
C PRO A 29 -34.43 4.69 7.55
N ILE A 30 -34.57 3.52 8.20
CA ILE A 30 -33.54 2.92 9.07
C ILE A 30 -32.53 2.07 8.27
N THR A 31 -32.94 1.48 7.14
CA THR A 31 -32.03 0.70 6.27
C THR A 31 -31.13 1.59 5.40
N ASN A 32 -31.56 2.81 5.06
CA ASN A 32 -30.72 3.74 4.30
C ASN A 32 -29.47 4.13 5.07
N THR A 33 -29.56 4.42 6.37
CA THR A 33 -28.36 4.81 7.15
C THR A 33 -27.36 3.66 7.29
N ILE A 34 -27.82 2.42 7.45
CA ILE A 34 -26.91 1.27 7.64
C ILE A 34 -26.24 0.84 6.33
N ILE A 35 -26.92 0.95 5.18
CA ILE A 35 -26.32 0.67 3.87
C ILE A 35 -25.41 1.82 3.41
N ILE A 36 -25.79 3.07 3.66
CA ILE A 36 -24.99 4.25 3.33
C ILE A 36 -23.70 4.30 4.18
N GLN A 37 -23.71 3.82 5.42
CA GLN A 37 -22.48 3.71 6.24
C GLN A 37 -21.53 2.59 5.77
N PHE A 38 -22.00 1.61 4.99
CA PHE A 38 -21.21 0.45 4.58
C PHE A 38 -20.54 0.60 3.21
N ILE A 39 -20.91 1.63 2.45
CA ILE A 39 -20.22 1.99 1.19
C ILE A 39 -19.26 3.13 1.50
N MET A 40 -18.19 2.86 2.27
CA MET A 40 -16.98 3.66 2.12
C MET A 40 -16.47 3.37 0.71
N THR A 41 -16.87 4.19 -0.27
CA THR A 41 -16.38 4.07 -1.65
C THR A 41 -14.86 4.17 -1.57
N THR A 42 -14.17 3.04 -1.73
CA THR A 42 -12.71 3.03 -1.78
C THR A 42 -12.30 3.98 -2.89
N LYS A 43 -11.50 4.99 -2.56
CA LYS A 43 -11.02 5.93 -3.57
C LYS A 43 -10.24 5.15 -4.63
N VAL A 44 -10.65 5.30 -5.89
CA VAL A 44 -10.01 4.66 -7.03
C VAL A 44 -9.22 5.72 -7.79
N TRP A 45 -7.93 5.48 -7.97
CA TRP A 45 -6.99 6.47 -8.51
C TRP A 45 -6.62 6.13 -9.96
N SER A 46 -6.53 7.13 -10.82
CA SER A 46 -6.15 6.99 -12.23
C SER A 46 -4.86 7.74 -12.51
N ARG A 47 -3.97 7.17 -13.34
CA ARG A 47 -2.70 7.83 -13.67
C ARG A 47 -2.96 9.15 -14.42
N ASN A 48 -2.31 10.22 -13.99
CA ASN A 48 -2.51 11.57 -14.55
C ASN A 48 -1.67 11.84 -15.80
N THR A 49 -0.60 11.07 -15.99
CA THR A 49 0.40 11.28 -17.03
C THR A 49 0.48 10.10 -17.99
N GLN A 50 0.98 10.36 -19.19
CA GLN A 50 1.35 9.32 -20.13
C GLN A 50 2.65 8.64 -19.69
N ALA A 51 2.84 7.39 -20.10
CA ALA A 51 4.08 6.66 -19.83
C ALA A 51 5.29 7.43 -20.38
N GLY A 52 6.33 7.58 -19.57
CA GLY A 52 7.58 8.27 -19.93
C GLY A 52 7.69 9.69 -19.40
N ALA A 53 6.59 10.31 -18.95
CA ALA A 53 6.63 11.66 -18.35
C ALA A 53 7.51 11.71 -17.08
N ALA A 54 7.62 10.59 -16.35
CA ALA A 54 8.50 10.47 -15.20
C ALA A 54 9.98 10.67 -15.54
N LEU A 55 10.43 10.37 -16.77
CA LEU A 55 11.83 10.52 -17.16
C LEU A 55 12.26 11.99 -17.21
N GLU A 56 11.36 12.89 -17.60
CA GLU A 56 11.61 14.33 -17.53
C GLU A 56 11.81 14.80 -16.08
N LYS A 57 11.04 14.23 -15.14
CA LYS A 57 11.23 14.50 -13.69
C LYS A 57 12.56 13.97 -13.18
N VAL A 58 13.00 12.81 -13.66
CA VAL A 58 14.32 12.24 -13.32
C VAL A 58 15.43 13.17 -13.82
N GLN A 59 15.38 13.58 -15.09
CA GLN A 59 16.37 14.51 -15.66
C GLN A 59 16.40 15.84 -14.88
N GLU A 60 15.24 16.38 -14.53
CA GLU A 60 15.16 17.61 -13.74
C GLU A 60 15.76 17.45 -12.34
N ALA A 61 15.42 16.38 -11.63
CA ALA A 61 15.97 16.10 -10.30
C ALA A 61 17.50 15.91 -10.33
N ILE A 62 18.04 15.35 -11.41
CA ILE A 62 19.49 15.21 -11.60
C ILE A 62 20.16 16.56 -11.87
N ARG A 63 19.56 17.41 -12.70
CA ARG A 63 20.10 18.75 -13.01
C ARG A 63 20.04 19.68 -11.79
N ASN A 64 18.94 19.67 -11.05
CA ASN A 64 18.64 20.61 -9.99
C ASN A 64 18.19 19.88 -8.70
N PRO A 65 19.09 19.15 -8.01
CA PRO A 65 18.72 18.31 -6.88
C PRO A 65 18.26 19.14 -5.68
N THR A 66 16.95 19.15 -5.41
CA THR A 66 16.35 19.85 -4.26
C THR A 66 15.51 18.90 -3.42
N ALA A 67 15.97 18.61 -2.19
CA ALA A 67 15.24 17.72 -1.29
C ALA A 67 14.11 18.47 -0.58
N ALA A 68 12.88 18.27 -1.04
CA ALA A 68 11.68 18.74 -0.33
C ALA A 68 11.26 17.72 0.74
N SER A 69 10.79 18.20 1.90
CA SER A 69 10.30 17.36 3.01
C SER A 69 9.32 16.26 2.55
N ILE A 70 9.47 15.05 3.08
CA ILE A 70 8.54 13.95 2.84
C ILE A 70 7.40 14.05 3.87
N PRO A 71 6.12 14.11 3.45
CA PRO A 71 4.99 14.11 4.37
C PRO A 71 4.99 12.87 5.26
N LYS A 72 4.83 13.06 6.56
CA LYS A 72 4.74 11.95 7.50
C LYS A 72 3.37 11.26 7.34
N PRO A 73 3.32 9.93 7.17
CA PRO A 73 2.06 9.20 7.11
C PRO A 73 1.36 9.18 8.48
N PRO A 74 0.02 9.05 8.52
CA PRO A 74 -0.72 8.89 9.77
C PRO A 74 -0.24 7.67 10.57
N SER A 75 -0.26 7.79 11.90
CA SER A 75 0.02 6.67 12.82
C SER A 75 -1.26 6.04 13.38
N ASP A 76 -2.36 6.78 13.40
CA ASP A 76 -3.67 6.21 13.73
C ASP A 76 -4.08 5.18 12.66
N LEU A 77 -4.63 4.05 13.11
CA LEU A 77 -4.90 2.92 12.22
C LEU A 77 -6.05 3.17 11.26
N ASP A 78 -7.06 3.93 11.68
CA ASP A 78 -8.23 4.19 10.84
C ASP A 78 -7.96 5.34 9.88
N GLU A 79 -7.23 6.37 10.32
CA GLU A 79 -6.68 7.40 9.43
C GLU A 79 -5.75 6.79 8.37
N LEU A 80 -4.81 5.93 8.78
CA LEU A 80 -3.87 5.30 7.86
C LEU A 80 -4.58 4.40 6.84
N LYS A 81 -5.60 3.64 7.24
CA LYS A 81 -6.42 2.85 6.32
C LYS A 81 -7.11 3.70 5.26
N ALA A 82 -7.62 4.87 5.64
CA ALA A 82 -8.27 5.80 4.72
C ALA A 82 -7.27 6.53 3.81
N ASP A 83 -6.04 6.75 4.29
CA ASP A 83 -5.07 7.62 3.67
C ASP A 83 -4.05 6.89 2.76
N SER A 84 -3.34 5.90 3.29
CA SER A 84 -2.15 5.33 2.64
C SER A 84 -1.77 3.92 3.08
N ASP A 85 -2.69 3.13 3.64
CA ASP A 85 -2.45 1.70 3.86
C ASP A 85 -2.41 0.90 2.55
N SER A 86 -3.16 1.36 1.54
CA SER A 86 -3.15 0.81 0.20
C SER A 86 -3.69 1.78 -0.83
N PHE A 87 -3.40 1.53 -2.11
CA PHE A 87 -3.97 2.30 -3.21
C PHE A 87 -4.74 1.36 -4.15
N THR A 88 -6.01 1.69 -4.42
CA THR A 88 -6.81 1.02 -5.46
C THR A 88 -6.78 1.86 -6.72
N LEU A 89 -6.26 1.31 -7.80
CA LEU A 89 -6.08 2.01 -9.07
C LEU A 89 -7.11 1.56 -10.11
N THR A 90 -7.29 2.34 -11.17
CA THR A 90 -8.09 1.92 -12.34
C THR A 90 -7.40 0.84 -13.17
N SER A 91 -6.07 0.87 -13.24
CA SER A 91 -5.21 -0.14 -13.87
C SER A 91 -3.84 -0.17 -13.19
N PHE A 92 -3.12 -1.28 -13.34
CA PHE A 92 -1.70 -1.36 -13.00
C PHE A 92 -0.99 -2.34 -13.95
N THR A 93 -0.12 -1.79 -14.79
CA THR A 93 0.65 -2.48 -15.82
C THR A 93 2.15 -2.30 -15.58
N THR A 94 2.99 -2.92 -16.40
CA THR A 94 4.44 -2.66 -16.38
C THR A 94 4.79 -1.22 -16.71
N GLU A 95 3.98 -0.52 -17.51
CA GLU A 95 4.15 0.93 -17.75
C GLU A 95 3.86 1.75 -16.48
N ASP A 96 2.83 1.38 -15.71
CA ASP A 96 2.52 2.05 -14.44
C ASP A 96 3.65 1.84 -13.42
N ALA A 97 4.22 0.63 -13.37
CA ALA A 97 5.38 0.35 -12.54
C ALA A 97 6.62 1.14 -12.98
N PHE A 98 6.87 1.26 -14.29
CA PHE A 98 7.96 2.07 -14.82
C PHE A 98 7.78 3.55 -14.48
N GLU A 99 6.58 4.10 -14.67
CA GLU A 99 6.27 5.50 -14.35
C GLU A 99 6.43 5.76 -12.84
N LEU A 100 5.80 4.94 -11.99
CA LEU A 100 5.88 5.07 -10.54
C LEU A 100 7.33 4.95 -10.04
N GLY A 101 8.07 3.97 -10.55
CA GLY A 101 9.47 3.76 -10.19
C GLY A 101 10.36 4.96 -10.51
N ASN A 102 10.19 5.57 -11.69
CA ASN A 102 10.94 6.76 -12.08
C ASN A 102 10.51 8.02 -11.32
N LEU A 103 9.22 8.17 -11.01
CA LEU A 103 8.75 9.27 -10.16
C LEU A 103 9.33 9.18 -8.74
N LEU A 104 9.38 7.96 -8.18
CA LEU A 104 10.05 7.70 -6.91
C LEU A 104 11.55 8.00 -7.00
N TYR A 105 12.21 7.60 -8.09
CA TYR A 105 13.62 7.93 -8.33
C TYR A 105 13.85 9.44 -8.30
N ALA A 106 13.08 10.19 -9.09
CA ALA A 106 13.17 11.65 -9.13
C ALA A 106 12.94 12.27 -7.74
N ARG A 107 11.98 11.74 -6.98
CA ARG A 107 11.67 12.22 -5.63
C ARG A 107 12.79 11.95 -4.62
N LEU A 108 13.50 10.83 -4.76
CA LEU A 108 14.51 10.35 -3.81
C LEU A 108 15.94 10.79 -4.17
N TYR A 109 16.22 11.09 -5.44
CA TYR A 109 17.56 11.49 -5.89
C TYR A 109 18.19 12.64 -5.08
N PRO A 110 17.49 13.73 -4.74
CA PRO A 110 18.08 14.79 -3.93
C PRO A 110 18.50 14.35 -2.52
N PHE A 111 17.82 13.35 -1.94
CA PHE A 111 18.20 12.79 -0.64
C PHE A 111 19.47 11.93 -0.76
N ALA A 112 19.59 11.19 -1.85
CA ALA A 112 20.77 10.39 -2.16
C ALA A 112 22.02 11.27 -2.32
N VAL A 113 21.91 12.43 -2.97
CA VAL A 113 23.00 13.43 -3.05
C VAL A 113 23.41 13.92 -1.66
N GLN A 114 22.50 13.93 -0.69
CA GLN A 114 22.76 14.27 0.72
C GLN A 114 23.21 13.07 1.57
N GLY A 115 23.65 11.97 0.94
CA GLY A 115 24.19 10.80 1.65
C GLY A 115 23.12 9.87 2.23
N LYS A 116 21.88 9.91 1.73
CA LYS A 116 20.79 9.02 2.14
C LYS A 116 20.39 8.08 0.98
N PRO A 117 21.18 7.03 0.70
CA PRO A 117 20.90 6.13 -0.41
C PRO A 117 19.65 5.28 -0.14
N THR A 118 18.97 4.88 -1.21
CA THR A 118 17.73 4.10 -1.12
C THR A 118 17.63 3.03 -2.20
N VAL A 119 16.78 2.04 -1.98
CA VAL A 119 16.36 1.04 -2.97
C VAL A 119 14.86 1.18 -3.20
N ILE A 120 14.46 1.17 -4.48
CA ILE A 120 13.07 1.03 -4.91
C ILE A 120 12.91 -0.36 -5.53
N SER A 121 11.83 -1.05 -5.17
CA SER A 121 11.44 -2.30 -5.82
C SER A 121 9.93 -2.36 -6.01
N ILE A 122 9.48 -2.76 -7.20
CA ILE A 122 8.09 -2.98 -7.55
C ILE A 122 7.96 -4.39 -8.12
N ALA A 123 7.16 -5.22 -7.47
CA ALA A 123 6.96 -6.61 -7.85
C ALA A 123 5.48 -6.97 -7.97
N LEU A 124 5.15 -7.80 -8.96
CA LEU A 124 3.81 -8.35 -9.12
C LEU A 124 3.49 -9.33 -8.00
N ALA A 125 2.26 -9.30 -7.50
CA ALA A 125 1.85 -10.15 -6.38
C ALA A 125 1.59 -11.61 -6.79
N ASN A 126 1.16 -11.85 -8.02
CA ASN A 126 0.81 -13.18 -8.52
C ASN A 126 2.04 -14.05 -8.83
N THR A 127 3.16 -13.46 -9.26
CA THR A 127 4.36 -14.19 -9.68
C THR A 127 5.60 -13.85 -8.84
N SER A 128 5.52 -12.83 -7.98
CA SER A 128 6.69 -12.22 -7.33
C SER A 128 7.74 -11.67 -8.31
N GLN A 129 7.42 -11.55 -9.61
CA GLN A 129 8.30 -10.98 -10.61
C GLN A 129 8.54 -9.51 -10.28
N VAL A 130 9.81 -9.15 -10.11
CA VAL A 130 10.25 -7.76 -10.02
C VAL A 130 10.17 -7.15 -11.42
N ILE A 131 9.35 -6.11 -11.56
CA ILE A 131 9.10 -5.42 -12.83
C ILE A 131 9.73 -4.02 -12.87
N PHE A 132 10.17 -3.50 -11.73
CA PHE A 132 11.03 -2.32 -11.63
C PHE A 132 11.89 -2.43 -10.37
N GLN A 133 13.18 -2.19 -10.48
CA GLN A 133 14.06 -2.10 -9.32
C GLN A 133 15.29 -1.25 -9.62
N THR A 134 15.65 -0.37 -8.69
CA THR A 134 16.86 0.45 -8.79
C THR A 134 17.37 0.84 -7.41
N VAL A 135 18.67 1.07 -7.33
CA VAL A 135 19.31 1.78 -6.21
C VAL A 135 19.46 3.26 -6.56
N ILE A 136 19.52 4.13 -5.55
CA ILE A 136 19.68 5.58 -5.71
C ILE A 136 20.79 6.05 -4.78
N GLY A 137 21.85 6.59 -5.37
CA GLY A 137 23.03 7.05 -4.65
C GLY A 137 24.00 5.93 -4.26
N PRO A 138 25.27 6.28 -3.97
CA PRO A 138 26.24 5.35 -3.45
C PRO A 138 25.91 4.97 -1.99
N GLY A 139 26.26 3.74 -1.58
CA GLY A 139 26.18 3.30 -0.18
C GLY A 139 25.09 2.29 0.16
N THR A 140 24.29 1.84 -0.81
CA THR A 140 23.43 0.66 -0.60
C THR A 140 24.26 -0.62 -0.47
N ALA A 141 23.80 -1.57 0.34
CA ALA A 141 24.44 -2.87 0.60
C ALA A 141 23.50 -4.04 0.23
N PRO A 142 24.02 -5.28 0.09
CA PRO A 142 23.17 -6.45 -0.17
C PRO A 142 22.04 -6.67 0.86
N ASP A 143 22.21 -6.20 2.10
CA ASP A 143 21.16 -6.27 3.13
C ASP A 143 19.89 -5.48 2.75
N ASN A 144 20.00 -4.44 1.90
CA ASN A 144 18.82 -3.73 1.41
C ASN A 144 17.86 -4.64 0.63
N GLU A 145 18.37 -5.65 -0.08
CA GLU A 145 17.52 -6.64 -0.76
C GLU A 145 16.76 -7.51 0.24
N GLN A 146 17.36 -7.83 1.39
CA GLN A 146 16.68 -8.55 2.46
C GLN A 146 15.54 -7.71 3.04
N TRP A 147 15.76 -6.41 3.25
CA TRP A 147 14.69 -5.49 3.64
C TRP A 147 13.55 -5.46 2.62
N VAL A 148 13.88 -5.37 1.32
CA VAL A 148 12.88 -5.41 0.24
C VAL A 148 12.05 -6.69 0.30
N ARG A 149 12.71 -7.85 0.34
CA ARG A 149 12.08 -9.17 0.43
C ARG A 149 11.16 -9.26 1.65
N ARG A 150 11.66 -8.88 2.82
CA ARG A 150 10.96 -8.97 4.11
C ARG A 150 9.73 -8.07 4.17
N LYS A 151 9.85 -6.81 3.74
CA LYS A 151 8.73 -5.87 3.68
C LYS A 151 7.66 -6.36 2.68
N ARG A 152 8.08 -6.84 1.51
CA ARG A 152 7.17 -7.40 0.50
C ARG A 152 6.38 -8.61 1.01
N ASN A 153 7.05 -9.56 1.68
CA ASN A 153 6.41 -10.75 2.23
C ASN A 153 5.32 -10.39 3.27
N THR A 154 5.56 -9.39 4.10
CA THR A 154 4.55 -8.87 5.02
C THR A 154 3.33 -8.35 4.25
N VAL A 155 3.52 -7.52 3.24
CA VAL A 155 2.40 -6.97 2.45
C VAL A 155 1.60 -8.09 1.77
N LEU A 156 2.28 -9.03 1.11
CA LEU A 156 1.63 -10.14 0.39
C LEU A 156 0.82 -11.03 1.33
N ARG A 157 1.33 -11.32 2.53
CA ARG A 157 0.65 -12.19 3.49
C ARG A 157 -0.53 -11.51 4.19
N PHE A 158 -0.40 -10.22 4.54
CA PHE A 158 -1.35 -9.55 5.43
C PHE A 158 -2.27 -8.54 4.75
N GLY A 159 -2.04 -8.22 3.48
CA GLY A 159 -2.94 -7.36 2.71
C GLY A 159 -2.82 -5.86 3.04
N CYS A 160 -1.92 -5.45 3.92
CA CYS A 160 -1.77 -4.08 4.37
C CYS A 160 -0.31 -3.63 4.29
N SER A 161 -0.08 -2.33 4.35
CA SER A 161 1.26 -1.74 4.37
C SER A 161 2.06 -2.19 5.58
N THR A 162 3.39 -2.19 5.46
CA THR A 162 4.26 -2.47 6.60
C THR A 162 4.15 -1.40 7.67
N TRP A 163 3.85 -0.15 7.32
CA TRP A 163 3.59 0.92 8.29
C TRP A 163 2.30 0.69 9.08
N PHE A 164 1.25 0.15 8.46
CA PHE A 164 0.05 -0.23 9.20
C PHE A 164 0.35 -1.35 10.20
N MET A 165 1.10 -2.38 9.78
CA MET A 165 1.48 -3.46 10.69
C MET A 165 2.41 -2.95 11.81
N HIS A 166 3.30 -2.01 11.50
CA HIS A 166 4.14 -1.31 12.47
C HIS A 166 3.28 -0.69 13.57
N ASN A 167 2.37 0.23 13.22
CA ASN A 167 1.56 0.96 14.18
C ASN A 167 0.62 0.03 14.96
N LYS A 168 0.07 -1.00 14.30
CA LYS A 168 -0.81 -1.99 14.92
C LYS A 168 -0.13 -2.77 16.05
N LEU A 169 1.18 -2.96 15.95
CA LEU A 169 1.98 -3.71 16.91
C LEU A 169 3.04 -2.88 17.60
N LYS A 170 3.01 -1.56 17.44
CA LYS A 170 3.96 -0.61 18.01
C LYS A 170 5.43 -0.95 17.70
N GLY A 171 5.67 -1.51 16.51
CA GLY A 171 6.98 -1.96 16.07
C GLY A 171 7.50 -3.24 16.71
N ASP A 172 6.70 -3.96 17.49
CA ASP A 172 7.12 -5.20 18.15
C ASP A 172 7.04 -6.41 17.20
N GLU A 173 8.19 -6.75 16.58
CA GLU A 173 8.32 -7.91 15.69
C GLU A 173 8.20 -9.26 16.41
N ALA A 174 8.49 -9.32 17.71
CA ALA A 174 8.32 -10.54 18.49
C ALA A 174 6.82 -10.82 18.75
N ALA A 175 6.09 -9.79 19.16
CA ALA A 175 4.63 -9.85 19.29
C ALA A 175 3.95 -10.11 17.95
N PHE A 176 4.46 -9.54 16.84
CA PHE A 176 4.01 -9.85 15.49
C PHE A 176 4.13 -11.34 15.16
N ALA A 177 5.33 -11.91 15.35
CA ALA A 177 5.59 -13.30 15.05
C ALA A 177 4.71 -14.24 15.90
N ALA A 178 4.61 -13.97 17.22
CA ALA A 178 3.76 -14.74 18.12
C ALA A 178 2.28 -14.65 17.75
N LYS A 179 1.77 -13.45 17.45
CA LYS A 179 0.36 -13.20 17.12
C LYS A 179 -0.09 -13.90 15.84
N TYR A 180 0.78 -13.96 14.83
CA TYR A 180 0.46 -14.53 13.52
C TYR A 180 1.09 -15.91 13.29
N ALA A 181 1.48 -16.60 14.36
CA ALA A 181 2.04 -17.95 14.32
C ALA A 181 3.17 -18.10 13.29
N ILE A 182 4.09 -17.13 13.26
CA ILE A 182 5.28 -17.20 12.41
C ILE A 182 6.29 -18.08 13.14
N ALA A 183 6.60 -19.24 12.54
CA ALA A 183 7.62 -20.15 13.06
C ALA A 183 8.95 -19.42 13.23
N ASP A 184 9.73 -19.81 14.25
CA ASP A 184 11.01 -19.18 14.57
C ASP A 184 11.97 -19.16 13.37
N SER A 185 11.99 -20.24 12.59
CA SER A 185 12.79 -20.36 11.36
C SER A 185 12.44 -19.33 10.28
N ASN A 186 11.22 -18.78 10.31
CA ASN A 186 10.67 -17.92 9.26
C ASN A 186 10.54 -16.46 9.72
N LYS A 187 10.92 -16.13 10.96
CA LYS A 187 10.85 -14.74 11.48
C LYS A 187 11.64 -13.76 10.60
N GLY A 188 12.80 -14.20 10.10
CA GLY A 188 13.65 -13.42 9.20
C GLY A 188 13.07 -13.17 7.81
N ASP A 189 11.93 -13.77 7.45
CA ASP A 189 11.28 -13.56 6.16
C ASP A 189 10.30 -12.38 6.15
N TYR A 190 10.06 -11.75 7.29
CA TYR A 190 9.09 -10.66 7.43
C TYR A 190 9.72 -9.45 8.10
N ALA A 191 9.23 -8.28 7.74
CA ALA A 191 9.54 -7.02 8.41
C ALA A 191 8.27 -6.17 8.52
N ILE A 192 8.08 -5.52 9.66
CA ILE A 192 6.97 -4.56 9.86
C ILE A 192 7.48 -3.12 9.94
N HIS A 193 8.66 -2.85 9.39
CA HIS A 193 9.17 -1.49 9.24
C HIS A 193 8.55 -0.83 8.00
N GLY A 194 8.12 0.43 8.14
CA GLY A 194 7.48 1.20 7.07
C GLY A 194 8.28 1.22 5.75
N GLY A 195 7.57 1.36 4.63
CA GLY A 195 8.18 1.39 3.31
C GLY A 195 7.73 0.32 2.33
N ALA A 196 6.64 -0.41 2.60
CA ALA A 196 5.99 -1.21 1.56
C ALA A 196 4.47 -1.00 1.57
N ILE A 197 3.91 -0.76 0.39
CA ILE A 197 2.48 -0.47 0.20
C ILE A 197 1.89 -1.41 -0.88
N PRO A 198 0.77 -2.09 -0.60
CA PRO A 198 0.04 -2.87 -1.58
C PRO A 198 -0.69 -1.99 -2.61
N ILE A 199 -0.58 -2.37 -3.88
CA ILE A 199 -1.34 -1.84 -5.00
C ILE A 199 -2.47 -2.81 -5.36
N ARG A 200 -3.66 -2.26 -5.54
CA ARG A 200 -4.88 -2.97 -5.93
C ARG A 200 -5.43 -2.37 -7.22
N VAL A 201 -6.28 -3.12 -7.92
CA VAL A 201 -7.01 -2.62 -9.10
C VAL A 201 -8.49 -2.84 -8.88
N ARG A 202 -9.31 -1.82 -9.21
CA ARG A 202 -10.76 -1.91 -9.07
C ARG A 202 -11.29 -3.10 -9.85
N GLY A 203 -12.08 -3.95 -9.19
CA GLY A 203 -12.69 -5.15 -9.79
C GLY A 203 -11.78 -6.38 -9.82
N VAL A 204 -10.53 -6.26 -9.35
CA VAL A 204 -9.61 -7.40 -9.16
C VAL A 204 -9.54 -7.70 -7.68
N GLU A 205 -9.79 -8.96 -7.29
CA GLU A 205 -9.63 -9.38 -5.91
C GLU A 205 -8.15 -9.49 -5.54
N GLY A 206 -7.81 -8.96 -4.35
CA GLY A 206 -6.46 -9.05 -3.80
C GLY A 206 -5.49 -7.96 -4.26
N ILE A 207 -4.22 -8.16 -3.92
CA ILE A 207 -3.12 -7.27 -4.28
C ILE A 207 -2.65 -7.66 -5.69
N VAL A 208 -2.37 -6.67 -6.55
CA VAL A 208 -1.79 -6.92 -7.88
C VAL A 208 -0.29 -6.67 -7.91
N ALA A 209 0.22 -5.76 -7.07
CA ALA A 209 1.64 -5.47 -6.95
C ALA A 209 1.99 -4.91 -5.57
N VAL A 210 3.26 -4.97 -5.21
CA VAL A 210 3.80 -4.35 -4.00
C VAL A 210 4.90 -3.38 -4.40
N VAL A 211 4.81 -2.15 -3.89
CA VAL A 211 5.83 -1.12 -4.05
C VAL A 211 6.60 -1.03 -2.74
N VAL A 212 7.93 -1.05 -2.83
CA VAL A 212 8.83 -1.00 -1.68
C VAL A 212 9.86 0.12 -1.87
N VAL A 213 10.07 0.90 -0.83
CA VAL A 213 11.21 1.80 -0.64
C VAL A 213 11.94 1.41 0.63
N SER A 214 13.27 1.40 0.57
CA SER A 214 14.10 1.11 1.73
C SER A 214 15.36 1.96 1.73
N GLY A 215 15.65 2.64 2.84
CA GLY A 215 16.92 3.32 3.08
C GLY A 215 16.81 4.65 3.84
N LEU A 216 15.60 5.21 3.97
CA LEU A 216 15.33 6.37 4.81
C LEU A 216 14.86 5.93 6.21
N LYS A 217 14.40 6.89 7.03
CA LYS A 217 13.59 6.54 8.20
C LYS A 217 12.32 5.84 7.73
N GLN A 218 11.84 4.87 8.49
CA GLN A 218 10.70 4.02 8.08
C GLN A 218 9.41 4.80 7.75
N ASP A 219 9.17 5.93 8.41
CA ASP A 219 8.02 6.81 8.13
C ASP A 219 8.23 7.61 6.84
N GLU A 220 9.48 7.99 6.53
CA GLU A 220 9.85 8.61 5.24
C GLU A 220 9.79 7.59 4.08
N ASP A 221 10.24 6.34 4.29
CA ASP A 221 10.13 5.26 3.30
C ASP A 221 8.67 5.00 2.89
N HIS A 222 7.74 5.00 3.86
CA HIS A 222 6.30 4.87 3.57
C HIS A 222 5.72 6.17 2.99
N GLY A 223 6.07 7.31 3.59
CA GLY A 223 5.56 8.62 3.22
C GLY A 223 5.87 9.00 1.77
N VAL A 224 7.07 8.68 1.28
CA VAL A 224 7.46 9.00 -0.11
C VAL A 224 6.63 8.22 -1.13
N ILE A 225 6.31 6.95 -0.86
CA ILE A 225 5.45 6.13 -1.74
C ILE A 225 4.05 6.74 -1.79
N ALA A 226 3.49 7.03 -0.63
CA ALA A 226 2.15 7.63 -0.53
C ALA A 226 2.09 9.00 -1.21
N ASP A 227 3.07 9.88 -0.96
CA ASP A 227 3.16 11.22 -1.54
C ASP A 227 3.23 11.17 -3.08
N VAL A 228 4.09 10.29 -3.62
CA VAL A 228 4.24 10.16 -5.08
C VAL A 228 2.96 9.65 -5.73
N ILE A 229 2.30 8.62 -5.17
CA ILE A 229 1.06 8.10 -5.76
C ILE A 229 -0.03 9.18 -5.73
N LYS A 230 -0.25 9.84 -4.58
CA LYS A 230 -1.31 10.85 -4.43
C LYS A 230 -1.14 12.08 -5.33
N LYS A 231 0.10 12.41 -5.72
CA LYS A 231 0.40 13.55 -6.62
C LYS A 231 0.24 13.20 -8.10
N ASN A 232 0.40 11.94 -8.46
CA ASN A 232 0.51 11.52 -9.86
C ASN A 232 -0.63 10.61 -10.33
N TRP A 233 -1.46 10.13 -9.40
CA TRP A 233 -2.75 9.51 -9.70
C TRP A 233 -3.86 10.36 -9.07
N ASN A 234 -5.01 10.52 -9.73
CA ASN A 234 -6.18 11.28 -9.24
C ASN A 234 -7.46 10.45 -9.12
#